data_AF-A0A964L7L1-F1
#
_entry.id   AF-A0A964L7L1-F1
#
_cell.length_a   1.000
_cell.length_b   1.000
_cell.length_c   1.000
_cell.angle_alpha   90.00
_cell.angle_beta   90.00
_cell.angle_gamma   90.00
#
_symmetry.space_group_name_H-M   'P 1'
#
loop_
_entity.id
_entity.type
_entity.pdbx_description
1 polymer ?
#
loop_
_entity_poly.entity_id
_entity_poly.type
_entity_poly.pdbx_seq_one_letter_code
_entity_poly.pdbx_strand_id
1 'polypeptide(L)'
;MRRSFAVITLCLAGVANTQALAADAPREVKSEFQQNIVRRDRMVRELIALDSKGADAVAAGKEPIATHADQVKLQDQIDLIQLRLETLALRWDLNLPDPPKEGKDELDEATITSQRIESAFQEGRNRSQRVLANRCISMLASIDYDAFLARPE
;
A
#
# COMPACT_ATOMS: atom_id res chain seq x y z
N MET A 1 38.49 40.16 -37.92
CA MET A 1 37.11 40.69 -38.07
C MET A 1 36.12 39.52 -38.15
N ARG A 2 35.18 39.47 -37.19
CA ARG A 2 33.85 38.83 -37.25
C ARG A 2 33.71 37.42 -37.84
N ARG A 3 33.91 36.35 -37.04
CA ARG A 3 33.23 35.03 -37.22
C ARG A 3 33.29 34.18 -35.93
N SER A 4 32.57 34.53 -34.86
CA SER A 4 32.52 33.64 -33.68
C SER A 4 31.23 33.69 -32.84
N PHE A 5 30.18 34.39 -33.28
CA PHE A 5 29.02 34.66 -32.40
C PHE A 5 27.72 33.93 -32.75
N ALA A 6 27.75 32.90 -33.60
CA ALA A 6 26.50 32.28 -34.11
C ALA A 6 26.27 30.81 -33.71
N VAL A 7 27.10 30.20 -32.85
CA VAL A 7 26.99 28.75 -32.56
C VAL A 7 26.53 28.45 -31.12
N ILE A 8 26.60 29.41 -30.20
CA ILE A 8 26.30 29.14 -28.77
C ILE A 8 24.80 29.30 -28.45
N THR A 9 23.99 29.91 -29.33
CA THR A 9 22.58 30.21 -29.04
C THR A 9 21.60 29.12 -29.45
N LEU A 10 22.04 27.98 -30.01
CA LEU A 10 21.14 26.92 -30.50
C LEU A 10 21.12 25.63 -29.64
N CYS A 11 21.83 25.59 -28.51
CA CYS A 11 21.81 24.41 -27.61
C CYS A 11 21.04 24.62 -26.30
N LEU A 12 20.55 25.84 -26.03
CA LEU A 12 19.79 26.16 -24.81
C LEU A 12 18.26 26.18 -24.99
N ALA A 13 17.75 25.91 -26.20
CA ALA A 13 16.32 25.85 -26.48
C ALA A 13 15.75 24.40 -26.50
N GLY A 14 16.56 23.40 -26.15
CA GLY A 14 16.17 21.98 -26.20
C GLY A 14 15.73 21.36 -24.87
N VAL A 15 15.87 22.04 -23.74
CA VAL A 15 15.56 21.49 -22.40
C VAL A 15 14.27 22.07 -21.80
N ALA A 16 13.57 22.93 -22.54
CA ALA A 16 12.46 23.70 -22.00
C ALA A 16 11.06 23.09 -22.24
N ASN A 17 10.92 21.91 -22.87
CA ASN A 17 9.59 21.42 -23.26
C ASN A 17 9.40 19.91 -23.11
N THR A 18 9.54 19.41 -21.88
CA THR A 18 8.79 18.23 -21.39
C THR A 18 8.46 18.37 -19.91
N GLN A 19 7.90 19.52 -19.49
CA GLN A 19 6.91 19.47 -18.40
C GLN A 19 5.61 18.89 -18.98
N ALA A 20 5.67 17.63 -19.37
CA ALA A 20 4.49 16.86 -19.71
C ALA A 20 3.75 16.63 -18.40
N LEU A 21 2.79 17.51 -18.12
CA LEU A 21 1.61 17.25 -17.28
C LEU A 21 1.89 16.35 -16.07
N ALA A 22 2.51 16.90 -15.04
CA ALA A 22 2.29 16.40 -13.68
C ALA A 22 0.82 16.67 -13.35
N ALA A 23 -0.06 15.77 -13.79
CA ALA A 23 -1.43 15.73 -13.31
C ALA A 23 -1.33 15.50 -11.81
N ASP A 24 -1.62 16.54 -11.04
CA ASP A 24 -1.60 16.49 -9.58
C ASP A 24 -2.41 15.26 -9.13
N ALA A 25 -1.77 14.33 -8.42
CA ALA A 25 -2.37 13.02 -8.17
C ALA A 25 -3.73 13.19 -7.46
N PRO A 26 -4.79 12.47 -7.88
CA PRO A 26 -6.08 12.52 -7.20
C PRO A 26 -5.92 12.25 -5.69
N ARG A 27 -6.77 12.85 -4.87
CA ARG A 27 -6.69 12.73 -3.41
C ARG A 27 -6.78 11.26 -2.97
N GLU A 28 -7.57 10.48 -3.68
CA GLU A 28 -7.75 9.05 -3.47
C GLU A 28 -6.43 8.30 -3.68
N VAL A 29 -5.68 8.65 -4.72
CA VAL A 29 -4.37 8.06 -5.03
C VAL A 29 -3.33 8.44 -3.97
N LYS A 30 -3.30 9.71 -3.54
CA LYS A 30 -2.41 10.18 -2.47
C LYS A 30 -2.71 9.45 -1.15
N SER A 31 -3.99 9.25 -0.83
CA SER A 31 -4.42 8.50 0.36
C SER A 31 -4.04 7.03 0.27
N GLU A 32 -4.25 6.38 -0.88
CA GLU A 32 -3.88 4.99 -1.10
C GLU A 32 -2.36 4.79 -0.99
N PHE A 33 -1.58 5.71 -1.56
CA PHE A 33 -0.12 5.70 -1.50
C PHE A 33 0.38 5.77 -0.04
N GLN A 34 -0.17 6.69 0.75
CA GLN A 34 0.15 6.81 2.18
C GLN A 34 -0.24 5.56 2.97
N GLN A 35 -1.41 4.99 2.70
CA GLN A 35 -1.85 3.73 3.34
C GLN A 35 -0.91 2.57 3.01
N ASN A 36 -0.46 2.47 1.75
CA ASN A 36 0.49 1.44 1.33
C ASN A 36 1.87 1.62 1.98
N ILE A 37 2.35 2.86 2.16
CA ILE A 37 3.58 3.15 2.92
C ILE A 37 3.46 2.66 4.36
N VAL A 38 2.40 3.08 5.07
CA VAL A 38 2.18 2.68 6.47
C VAL A 38 2.07 1.15 6.61
N ARG A 39 1.41 0.50 5.63
CA ARG A 39 1.29 -0.95 5.60
C ARG A 39 2.63 -1.66 5.37
N ARG A 40 3.42 -1.19 4.39
CA ARG A 40 4.78 -1.69 4.13
C ARG A 40 5.63 -1.58 5.38
N ASP A 41 5.67 -0.40 5.99
CA ASP A 41 6.53 -0.12 7.14
C ASP A 41 6.15 -0.97 8.36
N ARG A 42 4.85 -1.27 8.53
CA ARG A 42 4.39 -2.23 9.54
C ARG A 42 4.91 -3.63 9.26
N MET A 43 4.78 -4.11 8.02
CA MET A 43 5.22 -5.46 7.65
C MET A 43 6.74 -5.61 7.76
N VAL A 44 7.51 -4.59 7.39
CA VAL A 44 8.97 -4.57 7.56
C VAL A 44 9.35 -4.70 9.04
N ARG A 45 8.69 -3.96 9.93
CA ARG A 45 8.93 -4.10 11.38
C ARG A 45 8.54 -5.48 11.92
N GLU A 46 7.45 -6.06 11.40
CA GLU A 46 7.02 -7.41 11.77
C GLU A 46 8.03 -8.46 11.29
N LEU A 47 8.58 -8.31 10.08
CA LEU A 47 9.64 -9.17 9.55
C LEU A 47 10.89 -9.10 10.41
N ILE A 48 11.35 -7.89 10.77
CA ILE A 48 12.49 -7.70 11.70
C ILE A 48 12.26 -8.42 13.04
N ALA A 49 11.06 -8.32 13.59
CA ALA A 49 10.72 -8.99 14.84
C ALA A 49 10.71 -10.53 14.71
N LEU A 50 10.30 -11.05 13.55
CA LEU A 50 10.37 -12.48 13.24
C LEU A 50 11.80 -12.96 13.00
N ASP A 51 12.64 -12.14 12.37
CA ASP A 51 14.06 -12.43 12.16
C ASP A 51 14.79 -12.55 13.50
N SER A 52 14.54 -11.64 14.44
CA SER A 52 15.07 -11.76 15.81
C SER A 52 14.61 -13.05 16.49
N LYS A 53 13.32 -13.42 16.38
CA LYS A 53 12.80 -14.66 16.97
C LYS A 53 13.38 -15.91 16.32
N GLY A 54 13.57 -15.88 15.00
CA GLY A 54 14.20 -16.94 14.24
C GLY A 54 15.66 -17.13 14.67
N ALA A 55 16.40 -16.04 14.81
CA ALA A 55 17.78 -16.05 15.30
C ALA A 55 17.88 -16.65 16.71
N ASP A 56 17.00 -16.24 17.63
CA ASP A 56 16.93 -16.78 19.00
C ASP A 56 16.61 -18.28 19.02
N ALA A 57 15.70 -18.74 18.15
CA ALA A 57 15.35 -20.15 18.04
C ALA A 57 16.52 -21.00 17.53
N VAL A 58 17.25 -20.51 16.52
CA VAL A 58 18.46 -21.17 15.99
C VAL A 58 19.55 -21.20 17.04
N ALA A 59 19.76 -20.10 17.77
CA ALA A 59 20.72 -20.04 18.87
C ALA A 59 20.38 -21.03 20.00
N ALA A 60 19.09 -21.29 20.22
CA ALA A 60 18.61 -22.32 21.14
C ALA A 60 18.65 -23.76 20.58
N GLY A 61 19.18 -23.97 19.37
CA GLY A 61 19.28 -25.27 18.70
C GLY A 61 17.95 -25.84 18.20
N LYS A 62 16.93 -24.99 18.03
CA LYS A 62 15.62 -25.38 17.47
C LYS A 62 15.60 -25.11 15.97
N GLU A 63 14.85 -25.91 15.23
CA GLU A 63 14.59 -25.66 13.81
C GLU A 63 13.40 -24.69 13.64
N PRO A 64 13.61 -23.45 13.14
CA PRO A 64 12.56 -22.44 13.07
C PRO A 64 11.73 -22.55 11.78
N ILE A 65 11.36 -23.77 11.34
CA ILE A 65 10.71 -23.99 10.03
C ILE A 65 9.43 -23.17 9.88
N ALA A 66 8.58 -23.13 10.91
CA ALA A 66 7.35 -22.35 10.89
C ALA A 66 7.63 -20.84 10.80
N THR A 67 8.60 -20.34 11.58
CA THR A 67 9.01 -18.93 11.55
C THR A 67 9.58 -18.55 10.19
N HIS A 68 10.34 -19.45 9.55
CA HIS A 68 10.86 -19.21 8.22
C HIS A 68 9.76 -19.14 7.15
N ALA A 69 8.75 -20.00 7.23
CA ALA A 69 7.59 -19.92 6.35
C ALA A 69 6.84 -18.58 6.50
N ASP A 70 6.69 -18.08 7.73
CA ASP A 70 6.07 -16.78 8.01
C ASP A 70 6.91 -15.61 7.48
N GLN A 71 8.25 -15.69 7.57
CA GLN A 71 9.17 -14.71 6.98
C GLN A 71 8.99 -14.63 5.46
N VAL A 72 9.01 -15.77 4.76
CA VAL A 72 8.84 -15.83 3.29
C VAL A 72 7.50 -15.22 2.89
N LYS A 73 6.42 -15.60 3.59
CA LYS A 73 5.09 -15.05 3.32
C LYS A 73 5.03 -13.54 3.51
N LEU A 74 5.71 -12.99 4.52
CA LEU A 74 5.77 -11.55 4.74
C LEU A 74 6.63 -10.85 3.69
N GLN A 75 7.74 -11.44 3.27
CA GLN A 75 8.58 -10.93 2.18
C GLN A 75 7.79 -10.81 0.88
N ASP A 76 7.04 -11.85 0.50
CA ASP A 76 6.18 -11.82 -0.70
C ASP A 76 5.14 -10.67 -0.63
N GLN A 77 4.58 -10.42 0.54
CA GLN A 77 3.60 -9.35 0.75
C GLN A 77 4.23 -7.96 0.69
N ILE A 78 5.44 -7.80 1.25
CA ILE A 78 6.20 -6.55 1.19
C ILE A 78 6.55 -6.24 -0.25
N ASP A 79 7.05 -7.21 -1.01
CA ASP A 79 7.43 -7.04 -2.42
C ASP A 79 6.24 -6.60 -3.27
N LEU A 80 5.07 -7.22 -3.06
CA LEU A 80 3.85 -6.83 -3.78
C LEU A 80 3.42 -5.38 -3.48
N ILE A 81 3.54 -4.95 -2.22
CA ILE A 81 3.21 -3.56 -1.83
C ILE A 81 4.25 -2.60 -2.40
N GLN A 82 5.53 -2.96 -2.35
CA GLN A 82 6.63 -2.17 -2.88
C GLN A 82 6.47 -1.94 -4.38
N LEU A 83 6.16 -2.98 -5.17
CA LEU A 83 5.86 -2.87 -6.60
C LEU A 83 4.69 -1.91 -6.87
N ARG A 84 3.63 -1.97 -6.06
CA ARG A 84 2.49 -1.06 -6.18
C ARG A 84 2.88 0.38 -5.87
N LEU A 85 3.67 0.59 -4.81
CA LEU A 85 4.18 1.90 -4.43
C LEU A 85 5.07 2.50 -5.51
N GLU A 86 6.00 1.73 -6.08
CA GLU A 86 6.86 2.14 -7.19
C GLU A 86 6.04 2.50 -8.43
N THR A 87 5.01 1.69 -8.76
CA THR A 87 4.11 1.97 -9.88
C THR A 87 3.36 3.29 -9.68
N LEU A 88 2.86 3.55 -8.47
CA LEU A 88 2.17 4.80 -8.14
C LEU A 88 3.14 5.99 -8.13
N ALA A 89 4.34 5.81 -7.58
CA ALA A 89 5.39 6.82 -7.53
C ALA A 89 5.81 7.25 -8.94
N LEU A 90 6.10 6.28 -9.82
CA LEU A 90 6.48 6.56 -11.21
C LEU A 90 5.36 7.20 -12.02
N ARG A 91 4.11 6.75 -11.83
CA ARG A 91 2.98 7.26 -12.60
C ARG A 91 2.59 8.68 -12.23
N TRP A 92 2.72 9.03 -10.95
CA TRP A 92 2.20 10.27 -10.39
C TRP A 92 3.29 11.19 -9.83
N ASP A 93 4.56 10.88 -10.10
CA ASP A 93 5.74 11.61 -9.62
C ASP A 93 5.72 11.83 -8.09
N LEU A 94 5.32 10.78 -7.34
CA LEU A 94 5.28 10.82 -5.88
C LEU A 94 6.63 10.38 -5.31
N ASN A 95 7.08 11.04 -4.24
CA ASN A 95 8.29 10.64 -3.55
C ASN A 95 8.03 9.40 -2.68
N LEU A 96 8.80 8.33 -2.89
CA LEU A 96 8.73 7.11 -2.12
C LEU A 96 9.71 7.16 -0.94
N PRO A 97 9.25 7.18 0.31
CA PRO A 97 10.16 7.15 1.45
C PRO A 97 10.86 5.79 1.58
N ASP A 98 12.10 5.84 2.06
CA ASP A 98 12.87 4.65 2.41
C ASP A 98 12.13 3.78 3.45
N PRO A 99 12.25 2.44 3.35
CA PRO A 99 11.68 1.55 4.36
C PRO A 99 12.41 1.70 5.70
N PRO A 100 11.73 1.41 6.83
CA PRO A 100 12.30 1.57 8.15
C PRO A 100 13.48 0.63 8.36
N LYS A 101 14.54 1.13 9.01
CA LYS A 101 15.76 0.35 9.29
C LYS A 101 15.77 -0.17 10.72
N GLU A 102 16.48 -1.28 10.95
CA GLU A 102 16.66 -1.85 12.28
C GLU A 102 17.29 -0.82 13.23
N GLY A 103 16.61 -0.56 14.35
CA GLY A 103 17.15 0.15 15.50
C GLY A 103 17.21 1.68 15.44
N LYS A 104 16.64 2.36 14.45
CA LYS A 104 16.76 3.84 14.35
C LYS A 104 15.49 4.65 14.15
N ASP A 105 14.40 4.07 13.69
CA ASP A 105 13.17 4.83 13.47
C ASP A 105 12.26 4.68 14.68
N GLU A 106 12.33 5.63 15.61
CA GLU A 106 11.24 5.87 16.55
C GLU A 106 9.94 5.92 15.74
N LEU A 107 8.94 5.14 16.15
CA LEU A 107 7.62 5.18 15.55
C LEU A 107 7.10 6.62 15.68
N ASP A 108 7.14 7.36 14.57
CA ASP A 108 6.54 8.69 14.49
C ASP A 108 5.12 8.62 15.06
N GLU A 109 4.79 9.49 16.02
CA GLU A 109 3.48 9.53 16.68
C GLU A 109 2.34 9.66 15.66
N ALA A 110 2.61 10.32 14.52
CA ALA A 110 1.69 10.40 13.40
C ALA A 110 1.39 9.03 12.78
N THR A 111 2.39 8.15 12.73
CA THR A 111 2.27 6.78 12.23
C THR A 111 1.53 5.87 13.23
N ILE A 112 1.77 6.03 14.54
CA ILE A 112 1.02 5.32 15.58
C ILE A 112 -0.46 5.74 15.55
N THR A 113 -0.70 7.05 15.39
CA THR A 113 -2.05 7.61 15.34
C THR A 113 -2.78 7.18 14.08
N SER A 114 -2.13 7.21 12.91
CA SER A 114 -2.70 6.70 11.67
C SER A 114 -3.03 5.21 11.75
N GLN A 115 -2.19 4.41 12.40
CA GLN A 115 -2.44 2.98 12.65
C GLN A 115 -3.68 2.75 13.52
N ARG A 116 -3.86 3.53 14.60
CA ARG A 116 -5.05 3.43 15.46
C ARG A 116 -6.31 3.79 14.69
N ILE A 117 -6.25 4.85 13.89
CA ILE A 117 -7.37 5.31 13.06
C ILE A 117 -7.73 4.26 12.01
N GLU A 118 -6.75 3.71 11.28
CA GLU A 118 -7.01 2.69 10.26
C GLU A 118 -7.59 1.40 10.87
N SER A 119 -7.10 0.98 12.04
CA SER A 119 -7.66 -0.16 12.76
C SER A 119 -9.14 0.06 13.11
N ALA A 120 -9.51 1.26 13.57
CA ALA A 120 -10.89 1.62 13.87
C ALA A 120 -11.76 1.66 12.60
N PHE A 121 -11.25 2.18 11.49
CA PHE A 121 -11.94 2.16 10.19
C PHE A 121 -12.14 0.74 9.66
N GLN A 122 -11.13 -0.12 9.79
CA GLN A 122 -11.21 -1.50 9.34
C GLN A 122 -12.22 -2.31 10.17
N GLU A 123 -12.26 -2.09 11.48
CA GLU A 123 -13.30 -2.65 12.33
C GLU A 123 -14.69 -2.16 11.91
N GLY A 124 -14.83 -0.87 11.62
CA GLY A 124 -16.06 -0.27 11.09
C GLY A 124 -16.50 -0.89 9.77
N ARG A 125 -15.56 -1.10 8.82
CA ARG A 125 -15.83 -1.78 7.54
C ARG A 125 -16.31 -3.20 7.75
N ASN A 126 -15.63 -3.99 8.59
CA ASN A 126 -16.02 -5.36 8.90
C ASN A 126 -17.42 -5.43 9.52
N ARG A 127 -17.74 -4.49 10.42
CA ARG A 127 -19.06 -4.38 11.05
C ARG A 127 -20.14 -4.06 10.01
N SER A 128 -19.89 -3.05 9.17
CA SER A 128 -20.81 -2.65 8.10
C SER A 128 -21.03 -3.77 7.08
N GLN A 129 -19.98 -4.48 6.68
CA GLN A 129 -20.06 -5.60 5.76
C GLN A 129 -20.89 -6.75 6.34
N ARG A 130 -20.74 -7.05 7.63
CA ARG A 130 -21.57 -8.04 8.32
C ARG A 130 -23.05 -7.63 8.35
N VAL A 131 -23.33 -6.37 8.65
CA VAL A 131 -24.71 -5.84 8.65
C VAL A 131 -25.32 -5.89 7.24
N LEU A 132 -24.55 -5.49 6.22
CA LEU A 132 -24.95 -5.56 4.81
C LEU A 132 -25.25 -7.00 4.39
N ALA A 133 -24.38 -7.95 4.72
CA ALA A 133 -24.58 -9.36 4.42
C ALA A 133 -25.87 -9.89 5.06
N ASN A 134 -26.10 -9.59 6.34
CA ASN A 134 -27.31 -9.99 7.05
C ASN A 134 -28.58 -9.35 6.45
N ARG A 135 -28.52 -8.08 6.04
CA ARG A 135 -29.63 -7.40 5.37
C ARG A 135 -29.90 -7.99 3.99
N CYS A 136 -28.87 -8.31 3.21
CA CYS A 136 -29.01 -9.00 1.93
C CYS A 136 -29.68 -10.37 2.11
N ILE A 137 -29.24 -11.16 3.11
CA ILE A 137 -29.86 -12.45 3.41
C ILE A 137 -31.33 -12.27 3.79
N SER A 138 -31.64 -11.32 4.67
CA SER A 138 -33.02 -11.04 5.08
C SER A 138 -33.89 -10.55 3.92
N MET A 139 -33.34 -9.73 3.02
CA MET A 139 -34.03 -9.26 1.82
C MET A 139 -34.31 -10.43 0.88
N LEU A 140 -33.31 -11.26 0.57
CA LEU A 140 -33.47 -12.44 -0.27
C LEU A 140 -34.50 -13.41 0.32
N ALA A 141 -34.46 -13.63 1.65
CA ALA A 141 -35.43 -14.47 2.34
C ALA A 141 -36.85 -13.88 2.38
N SER A 142 -37.00 -12.57 2.19
CA SER A 142 -38.31 -11.90 2.12
C SER A 142 -38.92 -11.91 0.71
N ILE A 143 -38.19 -12.39 -0.30
CA ILE A 143 -38.72 -12.55 -1.66
C ILE A 143 -39.58 -13.81 -1.67
N ASP A 144 -40.85 -13.64 -2.02
CA ASP A 144 -41.73 -14.76 -2.32
C ASP A 144 -41.41 -15.29 -3.73
N TYR A 145 -40.56 -16.30 -3.77
CA TYR A 145 -40.13 -16.93 -5.02
C TYR A 145 -41.27 -17.70 -5.71
N ASP A 146 -42.29 -18.12 -4.96
CA ASP A 146 -43.44 -18.83 -5.52
C ASP A 146 -44.34 -17.87 -6.31
N ALA A 147 -44.55 -16.66 -5.79
CA ALA A 147 -45.23 -15.58 -6.52
C ALA A 147 -44.42 -15.08 -7.73
N PHE A 148 -43.09 -15.12 -7.67
CA PHE A 148 -42.21 -14.68 -8.76
C PHE A 148 -42.12 -15.69 -9.92
N LEU A 149 -42.23 -16.99 -9.63
CA LEU A 149 -42.18 -18.07 -10.63
C LEU A 149 -43.54 -18.44 -11.21
N ALA A 150 -44.64 -18.01 -10.57
CA ALA A 150 -45.97 -18.10 -11.13
C ALA A 150 -46.08 -17.21 -12.39
N ARG A 151 -45.96 -17.83 -13.57
CA ARG A 151 -46.23 -17.15 -14.84
C ARG A 151 -47.70 -16.69 -14.87
N PRO A 152 -47.98 -15.46 -15.33
CA PRO A 152 -49.35 -15.09 -15.67
C PRO A 152 -49.76 -15.93 -16.89
N GLU A 153 -50.80 -16.74 -16.75
CA GLU A 153 -51.57 -17.29 -17.87
C GLU A 153 -52.38 -16.17 -18.55
#